data_AF-A0A8J5GA04-F1
#
_entry.id   AF-A0A8J5GA04-F1
#
_cell.length_a   1.000
_cell.length_b   1.000
_cell.length_c   1.000
_cell.angle_alpha   90.00
_cell.angle_beta   90.00
_cell.angle_gamma   90.00
#
_symmetry.space_group_name_H-M   'P 1'
#
loop_
_entity.id
_entity.type
_entity.pdbx_description
1 polymer ?
#
loop_
_entity_poly.entity_id
_entity_poly.type
_entity_poly.pdbx_seq_one_letter_code
_entity_poly.pdbx_strand_id
1 'polypeptide(L)'
;MESILSILDSIFRPVVAFFTRTFGYAMSCEQYIESLQKEMGELRSKRDDVKREVDREARQGMEATNEVMLWLQNVERLEEEAARITDDFETHYANPAADDSRSKLVVSYHLSKRAEDACGEATVLKTKSHFNKVADRLMPIRFEERPSALTVGMDSMIEQLQQLRRYALELISCLHSDKA
;
A
#
# COMPACT_ATOMS: atom_id res chain seq x y z
N MET A 1 34.41 16.62 50.42
CA MET A 1 33.34 16.71 49.41
C MET A 1 33.81 16.26 48.01
N GLU A 2 35.09 16.42 47.65
CA GLU A 2 35.60 16.01 46.32
C GLU A 2 35.64 14.48 46.08
N SER A 3 35.88 13.68 47.12
CA SER A 3 35.94 12.22 47.01
C SER A 3 34.58 11.58 46.73
N ILE A 4 33.50 12.18 47.25
CA ILE A 4 32.13 11.67 47.09
C ILE A 4 31.66 11.90 45.65
N LEU A 5 31.98 13.07 45.07
CA LEU A 5 31.69 13.40 43.67
C LEU A 5 32.45 12.51 42.68
N SER A 6 33.71 12.16 42.97
CA SER A 6 34.50 11.27 42.11
C SER A 6 34.02 9.81 42.11
N ILE A 7 33.56 9.31 43.27
CA ILE A 7 32.97 7.96 43.39
C ILE A 7 31.62 7.91 42.68
N LEU A 8 30.78 8.95 42.84
CA LEU A 8 29.55 9.09 42.07
C LEU A 8 29.82 9.15 40.57
N ASP A 9 30.75 9.98 40.10
CA ASP A 9 31.05 10.05 38.66
C ASP A 9 31.52 8.70 38.09
N SER A 10 32.37 7.97 38.81
CA SER A 10 32.88 6.66 38.37
C SER A 10 31.81 5.56 38.33
N ILE A 11 30.83 5.59 39.23
CA ILE A 11 29.75 4.60 39.31
C ILE A 11 28.62 4.96 38.33
N PHE A 12 28.31 6.25 38.18
CA PHE A 12 27.21 6.71 37.36
C PHE A 12 27.60 6.87 35.88
N ARG A 13 28.88 7.08 35.53
CA ARG A 13 29.33 7.16 34.12
C ARG A 13 28.88 6.00 33.23
N PRO A 14 29.11 4.71 33.60
CA PRO A 14 28.68 3.59 32.76
C PRO A 14 27.16 3.49 32.66
N VAL A 15 26.46 3.83 33.74
CA VAL A 15 24.98 3.82 33.81
C VAL A 15 24.40 4.93 32.92
N VAL A 16 24.91 6.15 33.03
CA VAL A 16 24.53 7.29 32.20
C VAL A 16 24.90 7.04 30.74
N ALA A 17 26.06 6.46 30.44
CA ALA A 17 26.44 6.09 29.07
C ALA A 17 25.51 5.03 28.47
N PHE A 18 25.06 4.07 29.29
CA PHE A 18 24.09 3.07 28.88
C PHE A 18 22.71 3.69 28.61
N PHE A 19 22.19 4.50 29.54
CA PHE A 19 20.92 5.22 29.37
C PHE A 19 20.96 6.20 28.20
N THR A 20 21.99 7.03 28.08
CA THR A 20 22.10 7.97 26.95
C THR A 20 22.15 7.25 25.60
N ARG A 21 22.78 6.08 25.53
CA ARG A 21 22.80 5.28 24.30
C ARG A 21 21.44 4.63 24.02
N THR A 22 20.83 3.96 24.99
CA THR A 22 19.52 3.30 24.81
C THR A 22 18.41 4.30 24.56
N PHE A 23 18.35 5.37 25.36
CA PHE A 23 17.38 6.45 25.23
C PHE A 23 17.65 7.30 23.98
N GLY A 24 18.91 7.48 23.57
CA GLY A 24 19.25 8.18 22.34
C GLY A 24 18.72 7.47 21.09
N TYR A 25 18.92 6.15 20.98
CA TYR A 25 18.40 5.37 19.85
C TYR A 25 16.86 5.29 19.87
N ALA A 26 16.28 5.16 21.05
CA ALA A 26 14.84 5.22 21.24
C ALA A 26 14.21 6.53 20.75
N MET A 27 14.75 7.67 21.21
CA MET A 27 14.29 9.00 20.80
C MET A 27 14.48 9.20 19.30
N SER A 28 15.58 8.71 18.72
CA SER A 28 15.75 8.77 17.26
C SER A 28 14.70 7.93 16.52
N CYS A 29 14.38 6.74 17.04
CA CYS A 29 13.37 5.87 16.45
C CYS A 29 11.99 6.52 16.47
N GLU A 30 11.59 7.10 17.60
CA GLU A 30 10.33 7.85 17.72
C GLU A 30 10.25 8.99 16.69
N GLN A 31 11.32 9.78 16.54
CA GLN A 31 11.39 10.84 15.53
C GLN A 31 11.23 10.33 14.10
N TYR A 32 11.84 9.19 13.76
CA TYR A 32 11.68 8.59 12.42
C TYR A 32 10.25 8.10 12.19
N ILE A 33 9.60 7.52 13.21
CA ILE A 33 8.21 7.08 13.14
C ILE A 33 7.26 8.28 12.99
N GLU A 34 7.45 9.34 13.77
CA GLU A 34 6.67 10.58 13.63
C GLU A 34 6.85 11.21 12.24
N SER A 35 8.09 11.24 11.74
CA SER A 35 8.39 11.71 10.39
C SER A 35 7.67 10.86 9.34
N LEU A 36 7.68 9.53 9.49
CA LEU A 36 6.99 8.61 8.60
C LEU A 36 5.48 8.87 8.60
N GLN A 37 4.86 9.00 9.77
CA GLN A 37 3.43 9.28 9.88
C GLN A 37 3.04 10.59 9.19
N LYS A 38 3.86 11.63 9.35
CA LYS A 38 3.66 12.92 8.67
C LYS A 38 3.76 12.79 7.15
N GLU A 39 4.85 12.19 6.66
CA GLU A 39 5.10 11.98 5.23
C GLU A 39 3.99 11.15 4.57
N MET A 40 3.52 10.10 5.26
CA MET A 40 2.40 9.28 4.81
C MET A 40 1.06 10.03 4.85
N GLY A 41 0.86 10.93 5.80
CA GLY A 41 -0.31 11.81 5.83
C GLY A 41 -0.40 12.71 4.60
N GLU A 42 0.73 13.33 4.22
CA GLU A 42 0.81 14.14 3.00
C GLU A 42 0.60 13.30 1.73
N LEU A 43 1.20 12.10 1.67
CA LEU A 43 1.05 11.18 0.54
C LEU A 43 -0.40 10.70 0.39
N ARG A 44 -1.09 10.39 1.49
CA ARG A 44 -2.53 10.03 1.50
C ARG A 44 -3.39 11.15 0.94
N SER A 45 -3.13 12.39 1.33
CA SER A 45 -3.85 13.55 0.77
C SER A 45 -3.70 13.61 -0.74
N LYS A 46 -2.48 13.45 -1.27
CA LYS A 46 -2.23 13.42 -2.71
C LYS A 46 -2.91 12.23 -3.41
N ARG A 47 -2.89 11.05 -2.79
CA ARG A 47 -3.59 9.86 -3.29
C ARG A 47 -5.09 10.10 -3.40
N ASP A 48 -5.68 10.73 -2.39
CA ASP A 48 -7.10 11.04 -2.38
C ASP A 48 -7.45 12.08 -3.45
N ASP A 49 -6.59 13.07 -3.69
CA ASP A 49 -6.74 14.02 -4.80
C ASP A 49 -6.73 13.31 -6.16
N VAL A 50 -5.76 12.43 -6.39
CA VAL A 50 -5.64 11.64 -7.63
C VAL A 50 -6.83 10.69 -7.81
N LYS A 51 -7.29 10.01 -6.75
CA LYS A 51 -8.48 9.15 -6.81
C LYS A 51 -9.73 9.96 -7.16
N ARG A 52 -9.93 11.13 -6.55
CA ARG A 52 -11.06 12.01 -6.89
C ARG A 52 -11.03 12.48 -8.35
N GLU A 53 -9.84 12.72 -8.87
CA GLU A 53 -9.61 13.07 -10.27
C GLU A 53 -10.00 11.90 -11.19
N VAL A 54 -9.45 10.71 -10.93
CA VAL A 54 -9.75 9.47 -11.65
C VAL A 54 -11.26 9.18 -11.64
N ASP A 55 -11.92 9.27 -10.49
CA ASP A 55 -13.36 9.02 -10.36
C ASP A 55 -14.20 10.00 -11.18
N ARG A 56 -13.74 11.25 -11.29
CA ARG A 56 -14.42 12.26 -12.11
C ARG A 56 -14.28 11.96 -13.61
N GLU A 57 -13.11 11.53 -14.05
CA GLU A 57 -12.90 11.14 -15.45
C GLU A 57 -13.59 9.81 -15.78
N ALA A 58 -13.66 8.88 -14.82
CA ALA A 58 -14.40 7.63 -14.93
C ALA A 58 -15.90 7.85 -15.19
N ARG A 59 -16.50 8.86 -14.54
CA ARG A 59 -17.89 9.28 -14.84
C ARG A 59 -18.09 9.79 -16.27
N GLN A 60 -17.02 10.15 -16.97
CA GLN A 60 -17.04 10.57 -18.38
C GLN A 60 -16.71 9.41 -19.33
N GLY A 61 -16.60 8.17 -18.83
CA GLY A 61 -16.26 6.98 -19.62
C GLY A 61 -14.77 6.88 -19.97
N MET A 62 -13.90 7.55 -19.20
CA MET A 62 -12.44 7.43 -19.32
C MET A 62 -11.90 6.46 -18.28
N GLU A 63 -10.74 5.88 -18.53
CA GLU A 63 -10.08 4.96 -17.60
C GLU A 63 -8.76 5.55 -17.12
N ALA A 64 -8.38 5.28 -15.87
CA ALA A 64 -7.12 5.73 -15.32
C ALA A 64 -5.93 5.26 -16.19
N THR A 65 -4.93 6.11 -16.36
CA THR A 65 -3.73 5.70 -17.09
C THR A 65 -2.97 4.61 -16.32
N ASN A 66 -2.21 3.79 -17.05
CA ASN A 66 -1.35 2.77 -16.44
C ASN A 66 -0.35 3.38 -15.45
N GLU A 67 0.13 4.60 -15.71
CA GLU A 67 1.04 5.32 -14.82
C GLU A 67 0.36 5.66 -13.49
N VAL A 68 -0.88 6.19 -13.53
CA VAL A 68 -1.66 6.49 -12.33
C VAL A 68 -2.01 5.23 -11.57
N MET A 69 -2.42 4.14 -12.25
CA MET A 69 -2.71 2.87 -11.59
C MET A 69 -1.49 2.30 -10.87
N LEU A 70 -0.33 2.26 -11.55
CA LEU A 70 0.92 1.80 -10.95
C LEU A 70 1.34 2.68 -9.77
N TRP A 71 1.15 4.00 -9.88
CA TRP A 71 1.44 4.90 -8.77
C TRP A 71 0.52 4.63 -7.57
N LEU A 72 -0.78 4.46 -7.78
CA LEU A 72 -1.74 4.14 -6.71
C LEU A 72 -1.39 2.82 -6.01
N GLN A 73 -1.00 1.79 -6.78
CA GLN A 73 -0.55 0.50 -6.22
C GLN A 73 0.73 0.65 -5.38
N ASN A 74 1.68 1.47 -5.83
CA ASN A 74 2.90 1.73 -5.05
C ASN A 74 2.59 2.49 -3.75
N VAL A 75 1.66 3.44 -3.78
CA VAL A 75 1.21 4.15 -2.58
C VAL A 75 0.53 3.19 -1.60
N GLU A 76 -0.36 2.31 -2.08
CA GLU A 76 -1.02 1.31 -1.24
C GLU A 76 -0.02 0.37 -0.56
N ARG A 77 0.95 -0.17 -1.31
CA ARG A 77 2.04 -0.99 -0.75
C ARG A 77 2.84 -0.24 0.32
N LEU A 78 3.12 1.04 0.11
CA LEU A 78 3.87 1.84 1.07
C LEU A 78 3.04 2.15 2.32
N GLU A 79 1.72 2.34 2.19
CA GLU A 79 0.81 2.50 3.31
C GLU A 79 0.73 1.26 4.20
N GLU A 80 0.70 0.07 3.59
CA GLU A 80 0.77 -1.20 4.32
C GLU A 80 2.08 -1.34 5.08
N GLU A 81 3.21 -1.04 4.45
CA GLU A 81 4.51 -1.11 5.13
C GLU A 81 4.62 -0.08 6.26
N ALA A 82 4.14 1.15 6.07
CA ALA A 82 4.11 2.16 7.11
C ALA A 82 3.22 1.76 8.30
N ALA A 83 2.09 1.10 8.04
CA ALA A 83 1.23 0.54 9.07
C ALA A 83 1.97 -0.56 9.85
N ARG A 84 2.66 -1.47 9.17
CA ARG A 84 3.47 -2.53 9.81
C ARG A 84 4.60 -1.95 10.67
N ILE A 85 5.30 -0.93 10.18
CA ILE A 85 6.36 -0.25 10.94
C ILE A 85 5.80 0.36 12.23
N THR A 86 4.61 0.98 12.15
CA THR A 86 3.95 1.59 13.31
C THR A 86 3.49 0.54 14.33
N ASP A 87 2.89 -0.55 13.85
CA ASP A 87 2.44 -1.68 14.69
C ASP A 87 3.62 -2.39 15.40
N ASP A 88 4.73 -2.60 14.67
CA ASP A 88 5.96 -3.16 15.24
C ASP A 88 6.54 -2.22 16.32
N PHE A 89 6.48 -0.91 16.11
CA PHE A 89 6.92 0.08 17.10
C PHE A 89 6.06 0.03 18.36
N GLU A 90 4.74 0.03 18.23
CA GLU A 90 3.82 -0.09 19.38
C GLU A 90 4.04 -1.41 20.14
N THR A 91 4.18 -2.52 19.42
CA THR A 91 4.37 -3.86 20.00
C THR A 91 5.68 -3.99 20.77
N HIS A 92 6.79 -3.51 20.19
CA HIS A 92 8.13 -3.73 20.76
C HIS A 92 8.58 -2.61 21.70
N TYR A 93 8.03 -1.41 21.56
CA TYR A 93 8.52 -0.22 22.25
C TYR A 93 7.53 0.31 23.30
N ALA A 94 6.22 0.28 23.03
CA ALA A 94 5.22 0.76 23.98
C ALA A 94 4.86 -0.27 25.08
N ASN A 95 5.22 -1.56 24.90
CA ASN A 95 4.96 -2.60 25.90
C ASN A 95 6.18 -2.85 26.82
N PRO A 96 6.09 -2.55 28.14
CA PRO A 96 7.22 -2.65 29.06
C PRO A 96 7.70 -4.08 29.37
N ALA A 97 7.01 -5.13 28.90
CA ALA A 97 7.28 -6.52 29.25
C ALA A 97 8.51 -7.18 28.56
N ALA A 98 9.15 -6.52 27.59
CA ALA A 98 10.33 -7.07 26.92
C ALA A 98 11.60 -6.84 27.77
N ASP A 99 12.09 -7.89 28.42
CA ASP A 99 13.13 -7.88 29.48
C ASP A 99 14.59 -7.83 28.96
N ASP A 100 14.82 -7.76 27.63
CA ASP A 100 16.17 -7.65 27.07
C ASP A 100 16.45 -6.31 26.37
N SER A 101 17.25 -5.47 27.02
CA SER A 101 17.65 -4.15 26.53
C SER A 101 18.52 -4.19 25.28
N ARG A 102 19.29 -5.27 25.03
CA ARG A 102 20.08 -5.40 23.78
C ARG A 102 19.19 -5.65 22.57
N SER A 103 18.15 -6.47 22.75
CA SER A 103 17.15 -6.74 21.72
C SER A 103 16.39 -5.46 21.33
N LYS A 104 16.05 -4.60 22.30
CA LYS A 104 15.39 -3.30 22.03
C LYS A 104 16.22 -2.36 21.16
N LEU A 105 17.53 -2.30 21.38
CA LEU A 105 18.44 -1.47 20.56
C LEU A 105 18.49 -1.93 19.09
N VAL A 106 18.60 -3.24 18.88
CA VAL A 106 18.64 -3.83 17.53
C VAL A 106 17.31 -3.59 16.81
N VAL A 107 16.19 -3.84 17.49
CA VAL A 107 14.85 -3.57 16.94
C VAL A 107 14.67 -2.10 16.61
N SER A 108 15.05 -1.19 17.51
CA SER A 108 14.98 0.26 17.31
C SER A 108 15.78 0.73 16.08
N TYR A 109 16.99 0.20 15.89
CA TYR A 109 17.78 0.50 14.69
C TYR A 109 17.10 0.02 13.40
N HIS A 110 16.58 -1.20 13.39
CA HIS A 110 15.89 -1.75 12.21
C HIS A 110 14.59 -1.00 11.90
N LEU A 111 13.82 -0.63 12.92
CA LEU A 111 12.61 0.17 12.75
C LEU A 111 12.93 1.56 12.23
N SER A 112 13.93 2.23 12.81
CA SER A 112 14.39 3.55 12.36
C SER A 112 14.79 3.51 10.88
N LYS A 113 15.57 2.49 10.48
CA LYS A 113 16.00 2.33 9.10
C LYS A 113 14.84 2.06 8.13
N ARG A 114 13.91 1.18 8.50
CA ARG A 114 12.70 0.94 7.70
C ARG A 114 11.84 2.19 7.55
N ALA A 115 11.71 2.99 8.61
CA ALA A 115 11.00 4.25 8.59
C ALA A 115 11.71 5.29 7.71
N GLU A 116 13.02 5.39 7.77
CA GLU A 116 13.83 6.24 6.89
C GLU A 116 13.67 5.85 5.41
N ASP A 117 13.78 4.55 5.10
CA ASP A 117 13.60 4.03 3.74
C ASP A 117 12.18 4.35 3.21
N ALA A 118 11.16 4.15 4.04
CA ALA A 118 9.76 4.44 3.70
C ALA A 118 9.49 5.95 3.52
N CYS A 119 10.10 6.82 4.33
CA CYS A 119 10.07 8.27 4.12
C CYS A 119 10.69 8.67 2.77
N GLY A 120 11.82 8.05 2.42
CA GLY A 120 12.47 8.25 1.12
C GLY A 120 11.56 7.85 -0.04
N GLU A 121 10.93 6.68 0.05
CA GLU A 121 9.97 6.22 -0.96
C GLU A 121 8.74 7.13 -1.05
N ALA A 122 8.19 7.58 0.09
CA ALA A 122 7.09 8.53 0.14
C ALA A 122 7.43 9.84 -0.58
N THR A 123 8.63 10.38 -0.36
CA THR A 123 9.12 11.58 -1.05
C THR A 123 9.18 11.41 -2.57
N VAL A 124 9.65 10.25 -3.03
CA VAL A 124 9.69 9.91 -4.46
C VAL A 124 8.28 9.84 -5.03
N LEU A 125 7.35 9.15 -4.37
CA LEU A 125 5.97 9.04 -4.82
C LEU A 125 5.24 10.39 -4.80
N LYS A 126 5.49 11.24 -3.80
CA LYS A 126 4.98 12.61 -3.75
C LYS A 126 5.47 13.42 -4.95
N THR A 127 6.71 13.26 -5.38
CA THR A 127 7.24 13.97 -6.56
C THR A 127 6.57 13.47 -7.84
N LYS A 128 6.31 12.16 -7.92
CA LYS A 128 5.62 11.51 -9.05
C LYS A 128 4.10 11.75 -9.10
N SER A 129 3.51 12.39 -8.08
CA SER A 129 2.05 12.62 -8.02
C SER A 129 1.55 13.67 -9.02
N HIS A 130 2.44 14.33 -9.76
CA HIS A 130 2.09 15.39 -10.70
C HIS A 130 1.86 14.81 -12.10
N PHE A 131 0.65 14.30 -12.32
CA PHE A 131 0.23 13.77 -13.60
C PHE A 131 -0.29 14.88 -14.51
N ASN A 132 0.23 14.96 -15.74
CA ASN A 132 -0.36 15.83 -16.77
C ASN A 132 -1.73 15.30 -17.24
N LYS A 133 -1.90 13.97 -17.21
CA LYS A 133 -3.13 13.30 -17.60
C LYS A 133 -3.36 12.09 -16.70
N VAL A 134 -4.50 12.07 -16.01
CA VAL A 134 -4.82 10.97 -15.09
C VAL A 134 -5.63 9.84 -15.70
N ALA A 135 -6.34 10.12 -16.79
CA ALA A 135 -7.22 9.17 -17.44
C ALA A 135 -7.21 9.36 -18.96
N ASP A 136 -7.32 8.26 -19.68
CA ASP A 136 -7.39 8.20 -21.13
C ASP A 136 -8.78 7.73 -21.57
N ARG A 137 -9.21 8.21 -22.74
CA ARG A 137 -10.39 7.61 -23.38
C ARG A 137 -10.01 6.18 -23.74
N LEU A 138 -10.71 5.23 -23.15
CA LEU A 138 -10.83 3.90 -23.72
C LEU A 138 -11.29 4.09 -25.16
N MET A 139 -10.40 3.82 -26.13
CA MET A 139 -10.84 3.58 -27.49
C MET A 139 -11.77 2.38 -27.36
N PRO A 140 -13.10 2.53 -27.58
CA PRO A 140 -13.97 1.38 -27.53
C PRO A 140 -13.40 0.41 -28.56
N ILE A 141 -13.10 -0.83 -28.15
CA ILE A 141 -12.86 -1.89 -29.11
C ILE A 141 -14.19 -2.02 -29.86
N ARG A 142 -14.30 -1.33 -31.00
CA ARG A 142 -15.49 -1.36 -31.84
C ARG A 142 -15.52 -2.74 -32.46
N PHE A 143 -16.29 -3.63 -31.87
CA PHE A 143 -16.73 -4.83 -32.54
C PHE A 143 -17.81 -4.41 -33.52
N GLU A 144 -17.45 -4.30 -34.79
CA GLU A 144 -18.44 -4.26 -35.85
C GLU A 144 -18.85 -5.70 -36.13
N GLU A 145 -20.12 -6.02 -35.91
CA GLU A 145 -20.66 -7.33 -36.28
C GLU A 145 -20.50 -7.47 -37.78
N ARG A 146 -19.54 -8.30 -38.21
CA ARG A 146 -19.35 -8.60 -39.62
C ARG A 146 -20.59 -9.37 -40.06
N PRO A 147 -21.41 -8.86 -40.99
CA PRO A 147 -22.58 -9.58 -41.46
C PRO A 147 -22.14 -10.95 -41.95
N SER A 148 -22.73 -12.00 -41.38
CA SER A 148 -22.49 -13.36 -41.84
C SER A 148 -23.01 -13.48 -43.27
N ALA A 149 -22.28 -14.21 -44.12
CA ALA A 149 -22.78 -14.53 -45.45
C ALA A 149 -24.09 -15.33 -45.32
N LEU A 150 -25.04 -15.09 -46.23
CA LEU A 150 -26.29 -15.84 -46.27
C LEU A 150 -25.98 -17.34 -46.46
N THR A 151 -26.13 -18.12 -45.40
CA THR A 151 -25.87 -19.57 -45.41
C THR A 151 -27.15 -20.32 -45.79
N VAL A 152 -27.33 -20.56 -47.09
CA VAL A 152 -28.44 -21.37 -47.60
C VAL A 152 -28.12 -22.86 -47.42
N GLY A 153 -29.06 -23.65 -46.87
CA GLY A 153 -28.92 -25.10 -46.72
C GLY A 153 -28.18 -25.57 -45.46
N MET A 154 -27.87 -24.67 -44.52
CA MET A 154 -27.26 -25.00 -43.22
C MET A 154 -28.27 -25.02 -42.07
N ASP A 155 -29.57 -25.03 -42.37
CA ASP A 155 -30.65 -24.90 -41.39
C ASP A 155 -30.55 -25.94 -40.27
N SER A 156 -30.25 -27.20 -40.61
CA SER A 156 -30.05 -28.28 -39.63
C SER A 156 -28.87 -28.02 -38.68
N MET A 157 -27.77 -27.45 -39.18
CA MET A 157 -26.60 -27.13 -38.35
C MET A 157 -26.88 -25.91 -37.45
N ILE A 158 -27.64 -24.94 -37.95
CA ILE A 158 -28.10 -23.79 -37.18
C ILE A 158 -29.03 -24.23 -36.06
N GLU A 159 -29.99 -25.13 -36.33
CA GLU A 159 -30.89 -25.69 -35.32
C GLU A 159 -30.12 -26.44 -34.22
N GLN A 160 -29.12 -27.25 -34.57
CA GLN A 160 -28.26 -27.93 -33.60
C GLN A 160 -27.49 -26.95 -32.72
N LEU A 161 -26.91 -25.90 -33.31
CA LEU A 161 -26.21 -24.86 -32.55
C LEU A 161 -27.16 -24.10 -31.62
N GLN A 162 -28.39 -23.81 -32.06
CA GLN A 162 -29.40 -23.18 -31.22
C GLN A 162 -29.87 -24.10 -30.08
N GLN A 163 -29.96 -25.41 -30.34
CA GLN A 163 -30.26 -26.42 -29.32
C GLN A 163 -29.15 -26.46 -28.26
N LEU A 164 -27.89 -26.52 -28.69
CA LEU A 164 -26.72 -26.51 -27.80
C LEU A 164 -26.65 -25.22 -26.98
N ARG A 165 -26.91 -24.07 -27.61
CA ARG A 165 -26.96 -22.77 -26.94
C ARG A 165 -28.03 -22.75 -25.83
N ARG A 166 -29.24 -23.27 -26.11
CA ARG A 166 -30.32 -23.35 -25.11
C ARG A 166 -29.92 -24.22 -23.93
N TYR A 167 -29.39 -25.41 -24.19
CA TYR A 167 -28.95 -26.33 -23.15
C TYR A 167 -27.83 -25.74 -22.27
N ALA A 168 -26.84 -25.06 -22.89
CA ALA A 168 -25.77 -24.39 -22.16
C ALA A 168 -26.31 -23.28 -21.24
N LEU A 169 -27.30 -22.50 -21.69
CA LEU A 169 -27.91 -21.44 -20.89
C LEU A 169 -28.73 -22.01 -19.72
N GLU A 170 -29.45 -23.12 -19.92
CA GLU A 170 -30.17 -23.81 -18.85
C GLU A 170 -29.21 -24.35 -17.79
N LEU A 171 -28.10 -24.97 -18.18
CA LEU A 171 -27.08 -25.45 -17.24
C LEU A 171 -26.45 -24.32 -16.42
N ILE A 172 -26.13 -23.18 -17.06
CA ILE A 172 -25.57 -22.01 -16.37
C ILE A 172 -26.60 -21.42 -15.38
N SER A 173 -27.89 -21.43 -15.73
CA SER A 173 -28.96 -20.97 -14.84
C SER A 173 -29.14 -21.90 -13.64
N CYS A 174 -29.11 -23.22 -13.84
CA CYS A 174 -29.19 -24.19 -12.75
C CYS A 174 -27.98 -24.08 -11.80
N LEU A 175 -26.76 -23.91 -12.32
CA LEU A 175 -25.54 -23.77 -11.52
C LEU A 175 -25.50 -22.48 -10.69
N HIS A 176 -26.12 -21.39 -11.15
CA HIS A 176 -26.25 -20.17 -10.36
C HIS A 176 -27.38 -20.24 -9.32
N SER A 177 -28.41 -21.05 -9.55
CA SER A 177 -29.54 -21.18 -8.63
C SER A 177 -29.26 -22.14 -7.46
N ASP A 178 -28.28 -23.04 -7.56
CA ASP A 178 -27.87 -24.00 -6.52
C ASP A 178 -26.87 -23.42 -5.50
N LYS A 179 -26.45 -22.15 -5.68
CA LYS A 179 -25.52 -21.43 -4.78
C LYS A 179 -26.21 -20.40 -3.87
N ALA A 180 -27.53 -20.41 -3.79
CA ALA A 180 -28.34 -19.60 -2.86
C ALA A 180 -28.97 -20.49 -1.79
#